data_AF-A0A4Q5NUV2-F1
#
_entry.id   AF-A0A4Q5NUV2-F1
#
_cell.length_a   1.000
_cell.length_b   1.000
_cell.length_c   1.000
_cell.angle_alpha   90.00
_cell.angle_beta   90.00
_cell.angle_gamma   90.00
#
_symmetry.space_group_name_H-M   'P 1'
#
loop_
_entity.id
_entity.type
_entity.pdbx_description
1 polymer ?
#
loop_
_entity_poly.entity_id
_entity_poly.type
_entity_poly.pdbx_seq_one_letter_code
_entity_poly.pdbx_strand_id
1 'polypeptide(L)'
;MTSESTLCVQCPQCRGTGEIPLPFHLKETLIYLREHGVRSTSQLHRALTPKAAGTSGMCNRLSALRELGLVEVAWADGKKNFWRATEGEGATP
;
A
#
# COMPACT_ATOMS: atom_id res chain seq x y z
N MET A 1 -9.41 31.54 -28.74
CA MET A 1 -8.96 31.02 -27.43
C MET A 1 -8.45 29.62 -27.68
N THR A 2 -7.14 29.50 -27.81
CA THR A 2 -6.45 28.23 -28.09
C THR A 2 -6.43 27.40 -26.83
N SER A 3 -7.08 26.24 -26.86
CA SER A 3 -6.95 25.22 -25.83
C SER A 3 -5.48 24.83 -25.70
N GLU A 4 -4.86 25.24 -24.59
CA GLU A 4 -3.55 24.73 -24.19
C GLU A 4 -3.70 23.25 -23.89
N SER A 5 -3.36 22.43 -24.88
CA SER A 5 -3.09 21.01 -24.70
C SER A 5 -2.06 20.88 -23.58
N THR A 6 -2.53 20.46 -22.39
CA THR A 6 -1.67 20.09 -21.27
C THR A 6 -0.73 19.01 -21.80
N LEU A 7 0.54 19.38 -22.00
CA LEU A 7 1.58 18.45 -22.40
C LEU A 7 1.68 17.40 -21.31
N CYS A 8 1.03 16.25 -21.52
CA CYS A 8 1.35 15.01 -20.82
C CYS A 8 2.79 14.65 -21.23
N VAL A 9 3.76 15.28 -20.57
CA VAL A 9 5.15 14.86 -20.62
C VAL A 9 5.13 13.41 -20.15
N GLN A 10 5.56 12.47 -21.00
CA GLN A 10 5.56 11.05 -20.70
C GLN A 10 6.38 10.80 -19.43
N CYS A 11 5.71 10.82 -18.27
CA CYS A 11 6.35 10.53 -17.00
C CYS A 11 6.82 9.07 -17.06
N PRO A 12 8.10 8.78 -16.82
CA PRO A 12 8.61 7.40 -16.92
C PRO A 12 7.95 6.44 -15.92
N GLN A 13 7.31 6.97 -14.87
CA GLN A 13 6.58 6.17 -13.87
C GLN A 13 5.12 5.89 -14.23
N CYS A 14 4.36 6.87 -14.75
CA CYS A 14 2.96 6.65 -15.16
C CYS A 14 2.77 6.43 -16.67
N ARG A 15 3.83 6.55 -17.48
CA ARG A 15 3.82 6.42 -18.95
C ARG A 15 2.74 7.26 -19.66
N GLY A 16 2.30 8.35 -19.04
CA GLY A 16 1.24 9.21 -19.57
C GLY A 16 -0.20 8.76 -19.27
N THR A 17 -0.41 7.73 -18.43
CA THR A 17 -1.76 7.32 -17.99
C THR A 17 -2.28 8.17 -16.82
N GLY A 18 -1.39 8.86 -16.10
CA GLY A 18 -1.74 9.53 -14.84
C GLY A 18 -1.79 8.60 -13.63
N GLU A 19 -1.62 7.28 -13.84
CA GLU A 19 -1.66 6.27 -12.78
C GLU A 19 -0.28 5.65 -12.56
N ILE A 20 0.22 5.67 -11.32
CA ILE A 20 1.45 4.98 -10.94
C ILE A 20 1.06 3.65 -10.31
N PRO A 21 1.44 2.49 -10.89
CA PRO A 21 1.11 1.20 -10.33
C PRO A 21 1.77 1.03 -8.97
N LEU A 22 1.00 0.48 -8.02
CA LEU A 22 1.49 0.20 -6.68
C LEU A 22 2.65 -0.82 -6.74
N PRO A 23 3.81 -0.54 -6.10
CA PRO A 23 4.92 -1.49 -6.03
C PRO A 23 4.50 -2.88 -5.57
N PHE A 24 5.09 -3.92 -6.16
CA PHE A 24 4.70 -5.33 -5.97
C PHE A 24 4.51 -5.71 -4.50
N HIS A 25 5.47 -5.37 -3.63
CA HIS A 25 5.44 -5.71 -2.21
C HIS A 25 4.36 -4.97 -1.41
N LEU A 26 3.97 -3.76 -1.82
CA LEU A 26 2.83 -3.05 -1.23
C LEU A 26 1.52 -3.70 -1.68
N LYS A 27 1.42 -4.07 -2.96
CA LYS A 27 0.27 -4.78 -3.52
C LYS A 27 0.04 -6.14 -2.85
N GLU A 28 1.09 -6.95 -2.66
CA GLU A 28 1.00 -8.22 -1.92
C GLU A 28 0.51 -8.02 -0.49
N THR A 29 1.04 -7.01 0.22
CA THR A 29 0.62 -6.73 1.60
C THR A 29 -0.85 -6.34 1.66
N LEU A 30 -1.33 -5.54 0.71
CA LEU A 30 -2.73 -5.14 0.62
C LEU A 30 -3.65 -6.33 0.30
N ILE A 31 -3.29 -7.16 -0.68
CA ILE A 31 -4.06 -8.37 -1.05
C ILE A 31 -4.16 -9.30 0.17
N TYR A 32 -3.04 -9.58 0.84
CA TYR A 32 -3.02 -10.44 2.01
C TYR A 32 -3.94 -9.92 3.13
N LEU A 33 -3.95 -8.61 3.39
CA LEU A 33 -4.85 -8.00 4.37
C LEU A 33 -6.32 -8.08 3.96
N ARG A 34 -6.64 -7.99 2.67
CA ARG A 34 -8.01 -8.16 2.16
C ARG A 34 -8.50 -9.59 2.32
N GLU A 35 -7.65 -10.58 2.06
CA GLU A 35 -8.00 -12.00 2.14
C GLU A 35 -8.07 -12.53 3.58
N HIS A 36 -7.22 -12.01 4.47
CA HIS A 36 -7.06 -12.55 5.82
C HIS A 36 -7.60 -11.64 6.93
N GLY A 37 -8.04 -10.43 6.60
CA GLY A 37 -8.57 -9.45 7.54
C GLY A 37 -7.49 -8.86 8.46
N VAL A 38 -7.88 -8.55 9.69
CA VAL A 38 -7.04 -7.82 10.65
C VAL A 38 -5.79 -8.63 11.03
N ARG A 39 -4.59 -8.05 10.87
CA ARG A 39 -3.30 -8.69 11.20
C ARG A 39 -2.31 -7.73 11.84
N SER A 40 -1.51 -8.24 12.77
CA SER A 40 -0.39 -7.48 13.35
C SER A 40 0.79 -7.40 12.39
N THR A 41 1.66 -6.39 12.58
CA THR A 41 2.91 -6.24 11.81
C THR A 41 3.78 -7.50 11.84
N SER A 42 3.86 -8.20 12.99
CA SER A 42 4.65 -9.43 13.12
C SER A 42 4.05 -10.60 12.33
N GLN A 43 2.72 -10.72 12.28
CA GLN A 43 2.04 -11.74 11.47
C GLN A 43 2.28 -11.49 9.98
N LEU A 44 2.15 -10.25 9.53
CA LEU A 44 2.41 -9.85 8.14
C LEU A 44 3.87 -10.13 7.76
N HIS A 45 4.82 -9.75 8.61
CA HIS A 45 6.24 -10.03 8.39
C HIS A 45 6.49 -11.53 8.23
N ARG A 46 5.95 -12.36 9.11
CA ARG A 46 6.12 -13.82 9.02
C ARG A 46 5.53 -14.41 7.74
N ALA A 47 4.43 -13.86 7.24
CA ALA A 47 3.74 -14.37 6.06
C ALA A 47 4.38 -13.91 4.74
N LEU A 48 4.84 -12.66 4.67
CA LEU A 48 5.17 -11.97 3.41
C LEU A 48 6.64 -11.63 3.23
N THR A 49 7.50 -11.92 4.22
CA THR A 49 8.93 -11.62 4.10
C THR A 49 9.81 -12.84 4.39
N PRO A 50 10.95 -12.98 3.69
CA PRO A 50 11.93 -14.02 3.99
C PRO A 50 12.40 -13.91 5.45
N LYS A 51 12.73 -15.04 6.08
CA LYS A 51 13.18 -15.09 7.49
C LYS A 51 14.38 -14.20 7.81
N ALA A 52 15.19 -13.85 6.81
CA ALA A 52 16.36 -12.98 6.96
C ALA A 52 16.05 -11.47 6.89
N ALA A 53 14.83 -11.09 6.54
CA ALA A 53 14.43 -9.67 6.49
C ALA A 53 14.12 -9.14 7.90
N GLY A 54 14.45 -7.88 8.14
CA GLY A 54 14.11 -7.17 9.37
C GLY A 54 12.67 -6.63 9.35
N THR A 55 12.08 -6.49 10.54
CA THR A 55 10.70 -6.00 10.72
C THR A 55 10.50 -4.53 10.28
N SER A 56 11.58 -3.74 10.22
CA SER A 56 11.56 -2.35 9.74
C SER A 56 11.02 -2.21 8.33
N GLY A 57 11.34 -3.15 7.44
CA GLY A 57 10.82 -3.16 6.07
C GLY A 57 9.29 -3.29 6.04
N MET A 58 8.71 -4.11 6.91
CA MET A 58 7.25 -4.26 7.01
C MET A 58 6.58 -3.01 7.59
N CYS A 59 7.19 -2.37 8.59
CA CYS A 59 6.70 -1.10 9.14
C CYS A 59 6.64 0.00 8.08
N ASN A 60 7.68 0.11 7.25
CA ASN A 60 7.73 1.09 6.17
C ASN A 60 6.65 0.82 5.11
N ARG A 61 6.43 -0.45 4.74
CA ARG A 61 5.35 -0.84 3.80
C ARG A 61 3.97 -0.45 4.34
N LEU A 62 3.70 -0.73 5.61
CA LEU A 62 2.42 -0.40 6.24
C LEU A 62 2.22 1.11 6.38
N SER A 63 3.29 1.85 6.67
CA SER A 63 3.24 3.32 6.73
C SER A 63 2.91 3.90 5.36
N ALA A 64 3.57 3.45 4.29
CA ALA A 64 3.29 3.88 2.93
C ALA A 64 1.84 3.53 2.50
N LEU A 65 1.37 2.32 2.77
CA LEU A 65 -0.01 1.92 2.45
C LEU A 65 -1.04 2.76 3.24
N ARG A 66 -0.72 3.16 4.47
CA ARG A 66 -1.57 4.01 5.29
C ARG A 66 -1.62 5.44 4.75
N GLU A 67 -0.49 5.99 4.34
CA GLU A 67 -0.43 7.32 3.69
C GLU A 67 -1.23 7.35 2.39
N LEU A 68 -1.27 6.23 1.66
CA LEU A 68 -2.11 6.04 0.48
C LEU A 68 -3.60 5.77 0.82
N GLY A 69 -3.98 5.69 2.09
CA GLY A 69 -5.35 5.42 2.52
C GLY A 69 -5.84 3.99 2.22
N LEU A 70 -4.94 3.06 1.89
CA LEU A 70 -5.27 1.68 1.48
C LEU A 70 -5.34 0.71 2.68
N VAL A 71 -4.73 1.07 3.80
CA VAL A 71 -4.78 0.34 5.06
C VAL A 71 -4.94 1.30 6.23
N GLU A 72 -5.49 0.79 7.33
CA GLU A 72 -5.64 1.54 8.57
C GLU A 72 -5.29 0.67 9.78
N VAL A 73 -5.04 1.31 10.91
CA VAL A 73 -4.89 0.61 12.19
C VAL A 73 -6.30 0.35 12.73
N ALA A 74 -6.71 -0.91 12.74
CA ALA A 74 -8.01 -1.34 13.27
C ALA A 74 -8.06 -1.16 14.80
N TRP A 75 -6.97 -1.50 15.49
CA TRP A 75 -6.80 -1.32 16.93
C TRP A 75 -5.32 -1.49 17.31
N ALA A 76 -4.98 -1.12 18.55
CA ALA A 76 -3.63 -1.26 19.11
C ALA A 76 -3.67 -1.99 20.45
N ASP A 77 -2.63 -2.77 20.73
CA ASP A 77 -2.37 -3.47 21.99
C ASP A 77 -0.97 -3.13 22.49
N GLY A 78 -0.88 -2.19 23.41
CA GLY A 78 0.38 -1.61 23.87
C GLY A 78 1.18 -1.03 22.71
N LYS A 79 2.29 -1.69 22.36
CA LYS A 79 3.18 -1.28 21.25
C LYS A 79 2.85 -1.97 19.91
N LYS A 80 1.82 -2.81 19.85
CA LYS A 80 1.46 -3.58 18.65
C LYS A 80 0.28 -2.93 17.95
N ASN A 81 0.45 -2.64 16.67
CA ASN A 81 -0.64 -2.20 15.80
C ASN A 81 -1.21 -3.39 15.05
N PHE A 82 -2.54 -3.44 14.97
CA PHE A 82 -3.29 -4.38 14.16
C PHE A 82 -3.88 -3.64 12.98
N TRP A 83 -3.58 -4.13 11.79
CA TRP A 83 -3.83 -3.47 10.52
C TRP A 83 -4.94 -4.18 9.76
N ARG A 84 -5.75 -3.41 9.03
CA ARG A 84 -6.74 -3.93 8.07
C ARG A 84 -6.63 -3.16 6.77
N ALA A 85 -7.09 -3.77 5.68
CA ALA A 85 -7.37 -3.02 4.47
C ALA A 85 -8.57 -2.08 4.71
N THR A 86 -8.50 -0.88 4.14
CA THR A 86 -9.66 0.02 4.07
C THR A 86 -10.62 -0.48 2.99
N GLU A 87 -11.90 -0.15 3.13
CA GLU A 87 -12.88 -0.32 2.06
C GLU A 87 -12.70 0.80 1.01
N GLY A 88 -11.50 0.87 0.45
CA GLY A 88 -11.22 1.63 -0.75
C GLY A 88 -11.31 0.68 -1.93
N GLU A 89 -12.36 0.82 -2.74
CA GLU A 89 -12.25 0.53 -4.17
C GLU A 89 -10.95 1.18 -4.66
N GLY A 90 -10.13 0.44 -5.40
CA GLY A 90 -9.01 1.07 -6.08
C GLY A 90 -9.60 2.22 -6.89
N ALA A 91 -9.15 3.45 -6.62
CA ALA A 91 -9.59 4.60 -7.37
C ALA A 91 -9.24 4.40 -8.85
N THR A 92 -10.24 4.11 -9.67
CA THR A 92 -10.21 4.25 -11.13
C THR A 92 -11.65 4.48 -11.63
N PRO A 93 -12.00 5.67 -12.12
CA PRO A 93 -12.90 5.84 -13.27
C PRO A 93 -12.14 5.71 -14.59
#